data_AF-A0AAE0SGC1-F1
#
_entry.id   AF-A0AAE0SGC1-F1
#
_cell.length_a   1.000
_cell.length_b   1.000
_cell.length_c   1.000
_cell.angle_alpha   90.00
_cell.angle_beta   90.00
_cell.angle_gamma   90.00
#
_symmetry.space_group_name_H-M   'P 1'
#
loop_
_entity.id
_entity.type
_entity.pdbx_description
1 polymer ?
#
loop_
_entity_poly.entity_id
_entity_poly.type
_entity_poly.pdbx_seq_one_letter_code
_entity_poly.pdbx_strand_id
1 'polypeptide(L)'
;MDLHIQFNIAMILAAVLGEMISFFFYNHHSSWGNRIGERYLFAAIISDAGLVVLLKLIMEQYWSVGRWEDAAILSLWLSLLFACLEAPHVVHNHNSFTHFFFHTLHKFSIMFVMICVLVYFRHY
;
A
#
# COMPACT_ATOMS: atom_id res chain seq x y z
N MET A 1 16.92 -18.56 -11.08
CA MET A 1 15.63 -17.89 -10.85
C MET A 1 15.59 -16.73 -11.81
N ASP A 2 14.94 -16.91 -12.96
CA ASP A 2 14.82 -15.85 -13.96
C ASP A 2 13.65 -14.94 -13.57
N LEU A 3 13.96 -13.67 -13.28
CA LEU A 3 12.99 -12.69 -12.82
C LEU A 3 12.21 -12.13 -14.02
N HIS A 4 11.26 -12.90 -14.54
CA HIS A 4 10.38 -12.46 -15.63
C HIS A 4 9.18 -11.67 -15.08
N ILE A 5 9.39 -10.40 -14.74
CA ILE A 5 8.28 -9.48 -14.45
C ILE A 5 7.62 -9.09 -15.78
N GLN A 6 6.55 -9.79 -16.14
CA GLN A 6 5.72 -9.36 -17.27
C GLN A 6 4.88 -8.15 -16.83
N PHE A 7 5.07 -7.00 -17.47
CA PHE A 7 4.22 -5.84 -17.24
C PHE A 7 2.81 -6.14 -17.75
N ASN A 8 1.81 -5.95 -16.88
CA ASN A 8 0.43 -6.24 -17.20
C ASN A 8 -0.51 -5.09 -16.77
N ILE A 9 -1.69 -4.96 -17.39
CA ILE A 9 -2.65 -3.88 -17.13
C ILE A 9 -3.11 -3.86 -15.67
N ALA A 10 -3.15 -5.02 -15.01
CA ALA A 10 -3.40 -5.16 -13.59
C ALA A 10 -2.44 -4.31 -12.72
N MET A 11 -1.17 -4.18 -13.13
CA MET A 11 -0.18 -3.39 -12.39
C MET A 11 -0.49 -1.88 -12.48
N ILE A 12 -0.94 -1.43 -13.65
CA ILE A 12 -1.34 -0.04 -13.88
C ILE A 12 -2.59 0.27 -13.04
N LEU A 13 -3.58 -0.61 -13.09
CA LEU A 13 -4.81 -0.47 -12.30
C LEU A 13 -4.53 -0.47 -10.80
N ALA A 14 -3.62 -1.33 -10.33
CA ALA A 14 -3.22 -1.37 -8.92
C ALA A 14 -2.57 -0.05 -8.48
N ALA A 15 -1.65 0.49 -9.28
CA ALA A 15 -1.01 1.78 -8.98
C ALA A 15 -2.04 2.93 -8.95
N VAL A 16 -2.93 3.01 -9.94
CA VAL A 16 -3.96 4.05 -10.00
C VAL A 16 -4.91 3.96 -8.81
N LEU A 17 -5.40 2.77 -8.46
CA LEU A 17 -6.33 2.59 -7.34
C LEU A 17 -5.66 2.84 -5.98
N GLY A 18 -4.39 2.47 -5.82
CA GLY A 18 -3.61 2.80 -4.62
C GLY A 18 -3.43 4.31 -4.43
N GLU A 19 -3.12 5.02 -5.52
CA GLU A 19 -3.01 6.47 -5.51
C GLU A 19 -4.36 7.14 -5.22
N MET A 20 -5.47 6.61 -5.76
CA MET A 20 -6.82 7.11 -5.44
C MET A 20 -7.13 7.04 -3.94
N ILE A 21 -6.80 5.92 -3.28
CA ILE A 21 -6.97 5.79 -1.82
C ILE A 21 -6.14 6.84 -1.09
N SER A 22 -4.89 7.04 -1.52
CA SER A 22 -4.01 8.06 -0.96
C SER A 22 -4.59 9.46 -1.15
N PHE A 23 -5.15 9.76 -2.32
CA PHE A 23 -5.77 11.06 -2.58
C PHE A 23 -6.96 11.33 -1.64
N PHE A 24 -7.83 10.34 -1.41
CA PHE A 24 -8.93 10.49 -0.46
C PHE A 24 -8.46 10.63 0.99
N PHE A 25 -7.41 9.90 1.38
CA PHE A 25 -6.88 9.94 2.74
C PHE A 25 -6.23 11.30 3.08
N TYR A 26 -5.49 11.85 2.12
CA TYR A 26 -4.79 13.14 2.26
C TYR A 26 -5.60 14.35 1.81
N ASN A 27 -6.87 14.19 1.48
CA ASN A 27 -7.73 15.31 1.11
C ASN A 27 -7.79 16.33 2.25
N HIS A 28 -7.81 17.62 1.91
CA HIS A 28 -7.80 18.76 2.84
C HIS A 28 -9.01 18.77 3.80
N HIS A 29 -10.11 18.12 3.41
CA HIS A 29 -11.28 17.91 4.26
C HIS A 29 -11.14 16.77 5.27
N SER A 30 -10.10 15.93 5.16
CA SER A 30 -9.78 14.92 6.16
C SER A 30 -9.04 15.58 7.32
N SER A 31 -9.32 15.16 8.56
CA SER A 31 -8.61 15.64 9.75
C SER A 31 -7.10 15.35 9.72
N TRP A 32 -6.65 14.55 8.76
CA TRP A 32 -5.28 14.08 8.57
C TRP A 32 -4.53 14.88 7.50
N GLY A 33 -5.20 15.27 6.40
CA GLY A 33 -4.60 15.98 5.26
C GLY A 33 -4.03 17.35 5.63
N ASN A 34 -4.65 18.06 6.58
CA ASN A 34 -4.21 19.38 7.03
C ASN A 34 -2.90 19.38 7.85
N ARG A 35 -2.42 18.21 8.31
CA ARG A 35 -1.26 18.11 9.22
C ARG A 35 -0.04 17.44 8.61
N ILE A 36 -0.19 16.75 7.47
CA ILE A 36 0.87 15.90 6.89
C ILE A 36 1.60 16.60 5.73
N GLY A 37 1.18 17.81 5.34
CA GLY A 37 1.84 18.63 4.31
C GLY A 37 1.46 18.26 2.88
N GLU A 38 1.94 19.05 1.92
CA GLU A 38 1.65 18.85 0.49
C GLU A 38 2.34 17.58 -0.04
N ARG A 39 1.56 16.65 -0.59
CA ARG A 39 2.10 15.44 -1.24
C ARG A 39 2.81 15.80 -2.54
N TYR A 40 4.06 15.37 -2.68
CA TYR A 40 4.75 15.42 -3.96
C TYR A 40 4.29 14.28 -4.86
N LEU A 41 3.32 14.59 -5.75
CA LEU A 41 2.61 13.61 -6.58
C LEU A 41 3.56 12.70 -7.40
N PHE A 42 4.64 13.26 -7.95
CA PHE A 42 5.60 12.48 -8.73
C PHE A 42 6.33 11.42 -7.89
N ALA A 43 6.74 11.74 -6.67
CA ALA A 43 7.36 10.76 -5.78
C ALA A 43 6.37 9.67 -5.39
N ALA A 44 5.11 10.04 -5.12
CA ALA A 44 4.07 9.08 -4.80
C ALA A 44 3.84 8.07 -5.94
N ILE A 45 3.71 8.54 -7.18
CA ILE A 45 3.53 7.67 -8.36
C ILE A 45 4.70 6.69 -8.52
N ILE A 46 5.94 7.17 -8.35
CA ILE A 46 7.14 6.32 -8.45
C ILE A 46 7.16 5.27 -7.33
N SER A 47 6.85 5.68 -6.09
CA SER A 47 6.76 4.77 -4.95
C SER A 47 5.67 3.72 -5.13
N ASP A 48 4.50 4.10 -5.63
CA ASP A 48 3.39 3.18 -5.89
C ASP A 48 3.75 2.18 -7.00
N ALA A 49 4.41 2.61 -8.06
CA ALA A 49 4.92 1.70 -9.10
C ALA A 49 5.91 0.68 -8.53
N GLY A 50 6.85 1.13 -7.69
CA GLY A 50 7.78 0.25 -6.99
C GLY A 50 7.09 -0.74 -6.06
N LEU A 51 6.08 -0.27 -5.30
CA LEU A 51 5.29 -1.11 -4.40
C LEU A 51 4.51 -2.18 -5.17
N VAL A 52 3.86 -1.84 -6.28
CA VAL A 52 3.13 -2.81 -7.11
C VAL A 52 4.07 -3.90 -7.64
N VAL A 53 5.27 -3.53 -8.09
CA VAL A 53 6.27 -4.51 -8.55
C VAL A 53 6.68 -5.44 -7.41
N LEU A 54 6.96 -4.90 -6.22
CA LEU A 54 7.31 -5.69 -5.04
C LEU A 54 6.18 -6.64 -4.62
N LEU A 55 4.95 -6.15 -4.56
CA LEU A 55 3.78 -6.95 -4.21
C LEU A 55 3.56 -8.09 -5.21
N LYS A 56 3.66 -7.80 -6.51
CA LYS A 56 3.56 -8.82 -7.57
C LYS A 56 4.63 -9.89 -7.41
N LEU A 57 5.89 -9.49 -7.17
CA LEU A 57 7.00 -10.42 -6.96
C LEU A 57 6.75 -11.30 -5.73
N ILE A 58 6.32 -10.71 -4.61
CA ILE A 58 5.96 -11.45 -3.40
C ILE A 58 4.87 -12.48 -3.70
N MET A 59 3.82 -12.08 -4.41
CA MET A 59 2.70 -12.94 -4.75
C MET A 59 3.08 -14.11 -5.66
N GLU A 60 3.99 -13.88 -6.61
CA GLU A 60 4.40 -14.89 -7.59
C GLU A 60 5.48 -15.84 -7.06
N GLN A 61 6.40 -15.36 -6.22
CA GLN A 61 7.59 -16.12 -5.82
C GLN A 61 7.56 -16.64 -4.38
N TYR A 62 6.86 -15.97 -3.47
CA TYR A 62 6.98 -16.25 -2.03
C TYR A 62 5.64 -16.57 -1.35
N TRP A 63 4.55 -15.89 -1.72
CA TRP A 63 3.25 -16.02 -1.08
C TRP A 63 2.12 -15.97 -2.11
N SER A 64 1.73 -17.14 -2.63
CA SER A 64 0.61 -17.21 -3.59
C SER A 64 -0.70 -16.75 -2.93
N VAL A 65 -1.33 -15.74 -3.53
CA VAL A 65 -2.61 -15.18 -3.07
C VAL A 65 -3.70 -15.66 -4.04
N GLY A 66 -4.65 -16.44 -3.54
CA GLY A 66 -5.77 -16.95 -4.34
C GLY A 66 -7.13 -16.36 -3.97
N ARG A 67 -7.28 -15.91 -2.72
CA ARG A 67 -8.53 -15.35 -2.20
C ARG A 67 -8.32 -13.97 -1.58
N TRP A 68 -9.41 -13.25 -1.34
CA TRP A 68 -9.35 -11.93 -0.71
C TRP A 68 -8.88 -12.01 0.76
N GLU A 69 -9.12 -13.12 1.44
CA GLU A 69 -8.62 -13.34 2.80
C GLU A 69 -7.08 -13.42 2.83
N ASP A 70 -6.48 -14.11 1.85
CA ASP A 70 -5.03 -14.21 1.71
C ASP A 70 -4.43 -12.82 1.42
N ALA A 71 -5.13 -12.02 0.61
CA ALA A 71 -4.74 -10.64 0.31
C ALA A 71 -4.76 -9.77 1.58
N ALA A 72 -5.79 -9.92 2.41
CA ALA A 72 -5.91 -9.23 3.70
C ALA A 72 -4.81 -9.65 4.69
N ILE A 73 -4.47 -10.94 4.73
CA ILE A 73 -3.40 -11.44 5.60
C ILE A 73 -2.05 -10.89 5.15
N LEU A 74 -1.74 -10.93 3.85
CA LEU A 74 -0.50 -10.42 3.31
C LEU A 74 -0.37 -8.89 3.54
N SER A 75 -1.42 -8.13 3.25
CA SER A 75 -1.41 -6.68 3.48
C SER A 75 -1.29 -6.34 4.97
N LEU A 76 -1.90 -7.13 5.86
CA LEU A 76 -1.77 -6.97 7.30
C LEU A 76 -0.33 -7.19 7.77
N TRP A 77 0.31 -8.28 7.34
CA TRP A 77 1.70 -8.56 7.70
C TRP A 77 2.66 -7.48 7.22
N LEU A 78 2.52 -7.01 5.98
CA LEU A 78 3.35 -5.93 5.45
C LEU A 78 3.09 -4.60 6.19
N SER A 79 1.84 -4.33 6.58
CA SER A 79 1.49 -3.13 7.36
C SER A 79 2.04 -3.19 8.78
N LEU A 80 2.01 -4.37 9.40
CA LEU A 80 2.61 -4.59 10.71
C LEU A 80 4.13 -4.48 10.64
N LEU A 81 4.76 -4.97 9.58
CA LEU A 81 6.19 -4.78 9.36
C LEU A 81 6.55 -3.29 9.27
N PHE A 82 5.80 -2.54 8.45
CA PHE A 82 5.93 -1.08 8.40
C PHE A 82 5.74 -0.46 9.78
N ALA A 83 4.70 -0.88 10.50
CA ALA A 83 4.39 -0.34 11.81
C ALA A 83 5.52 -0.60 12.83
N CYS A 84 6.08 -1.80 12.87
CA CYS A 84 7.18 -2.14 13.77
C CYS A 84 8.45 -1.35 13.47
N LEU A 85 8.72 -1.06 12.20
CA LEU A 85 9.89 -0.27 11.78
C LEU A 85 9.71 1.22 12.06
N GLU A 86 8.52 1.76 11.81
CA GLU A 86 8.25 3.19 11.88
C GLU A 86 7.87 3.67 13.30
N ALA A 87 7.16 2.84 14.08
CA ALA A 87 6.64 3.23 15.40
C ALA A 87 7.68 3.88 16.33
N PRO A 88 8.91 3.36 16.48
CA PRO A 88 9.90 3.95 17.37
C PRO A 88 10.33 5.37 16.98
N HIS A 89 10.17 5.74 15.71
CA HIS A 89 10.62 7.02 15.17
C HIS A 89 9.55 8.11 15.22
N VAL A 90 8.27 7.72 15.29
CA VAL A 90 7.15 8.66 15.16
C VAL A 90 6.20 8.68 16.35
N VAL A 91 6.22 7.65 17.21
CA VAL A 91 5.34 7.56 18.39
C VAL A 91 6.07 8.05 19.64
N HIS A 92 5.68 9.23 20.11
CA HIS A 92 6.25 9.86 21.32
C HIS A 92 5.20 10.16 22.40
N ASN A 93 3.92 10.18 22.06
CA ASN A 93 2.80 10.46 22.94
C ASN A 93 1.47 9.90 22.38
N HIS A 94 0.38 9.99 23.15
CA HIS A 94 -0.92 9.45 22.75
C HIS A 94 -1.45 10.03 21.42
N ASN A 95 -1.28 11.33 21.19
CA ASN A 95 -1.72 11.96 19.94
C ASN A 95 -0.94 11.40 18.74
N SER A 96 0.39 11.31 18.84
CA SER A 96 1.23 10.73 17.78
C SER A 96 0.92 9.25 17.52
N PHE A 97 0.53 8.49 18.55
CA PHE A 97 0.06 7.12 18.38
C PHE A 97 -1.21 7.06 17.52
N THR A 98 -2.18 7.93 17.75
CA THR A 98 -3.40 7.97 16.93
C THR A 98 -3.04 8.28 15.47
N HIS A 99 -2.18 9.25 15.20
CA HIS A 99 -1.70 9.55 13.83
C HIS A 99 -1.03 8.35 13.17
N PHE A 100 -0.12 7.72 13.90
CA PHE A 100 0.59 6.54 13.43
C PHE A 100 -0.36 5.36 13.15
N PHE A 101 -1.36 5.14 14.00
CA PHE A 101 -2.36 4.09 13.82
C PHE A 101 -3.16 4.27 12.53
N PHE A 102 -3.69 5.47 12.29
CA PHE A 102 -4.41 5.76 11.04
C PHE A 102 -3.49 5.72 9.81
N HIS A 103 -2.23 6.13 9.96
CA HIS A 103 -1.24 6.00 8.90
C HIS A 103 -0.95 4.53 8.54
N THR A 104 -0.90 3.66 9.56
CA THR A 104 -0.73 2.21 9.38
C THR A 104 -1.95 1.59 8.71
N LEU A 105 -3.17 1.96 9.14
CA LEU A 105 -4.42 1.54 8.48
C LEU A 105 -4.46 1.98 7.01
N HIS A 106 -3.98 3.18 6.71
CA HIS A 106 -3.87 3.65 5.34
C HIS A 106 -2.92 2.80 4.49
N LYS A 107 -1.74 2.43 5.02
CA LYS A 107 -0.82 1.49 4.32
C LYS A 107 -1.47 0.13 4.10
N PHE A 108 -2.21 -0.37 5.08
CA PHE A 108 -3.00 -1.59 4.95
C PHE A 108 -4.01 -1.49 3.80
N SER A 109 -4.80 -0.42 3.75
CA SER A 109 -5.81 -0.22 2.70
C SER A 109 -5.19 -0.17 1.30
N ILE A 110 -4.08 0.55 1.13
CA ILE A 110 -3.36 0.61 -0.16
C ILE A 110 -2.90 -0.78 -0.58
N MET A 111 -2.15 -1.47 0.29
CA MET A 111 -1.60 -2.79 -0.04
C MET A 111 -2.71 -3.81 -0.30
N PHE A 112 -3.78 -3.78 0.50
CA PHE A 112 -4.93 -4.67 0.31
C PHE A 112 -5.59 -4.48 -1.07
N VAL A 113 -5.88 -3.23 -1.45
CA VAL A 113 -6.51 -2.96 -2.75
C VAL A 113 -5.58 -3.28 -3.90
N MET A 114 -4.29 -2.92 -3.81
CA MET A 114 -3.31 -3.26 -4.84
C MET A 114 -3.20 -4.78 -5.04
N ILE A 115 -3.09 -5.56 -3.96
CA ILE A 115 -3.03 -7.03 -4.02
C ILE A 115 -4.33 -7.59 -4.61
N CYS A 116 -5.50 -7.13 -4.15
CA CYS A 116 -6.78 -7.57 -4.71
C CYS A 116 -6.85 -7.33 -6.22
N VAL A 117 -6.46 -6.15 -6.69
CA VAL A 117 -6.45 -5.82 -8.13
C VAL A 117 -5.50 -6.75 -8.89
N LEU A 118 -4.30 -7.00 -8.37
CA LEU A 118 -3.34 -7.92 -8.98
C LEU A 118 -3.87 -9.37 -9.06
N VAL A 119 -4.67 -9.81 -8.09
CA VAL A 119 -5.32 -11.13 -8.12
C VAL A 119 -6.46 -11.16 -9.13
N TYR A 120 -7.40 -10.21 -9.04
CA TYR A 120 -8.62 -10.21 -9.86
C TYR A 120 -8.34 -9.99 -11.35
N PHE A 121 -7.35 -9.17 -11.68
CA PHE A 121 -6.98 -8.84 -13.06
C PHE A 121 -5.75 -9.61 -13.54
N ARG A 122 -5.32 -10.67 -12.85
CA ARG A 122 -4.12 -11.45 -13.23
C ARG A 122 -4.11 -11.94 -14.68
N HIS A 123 -5.29 -12.17 -15.25
CA HIS A 123 -5.48 -12.75 -16.58
C HIS A 123 -5.78 -11.73 -17.71
N TYR A 124 -5.91 -10.44 -17.37
CA TYR A 124 -6.06 -9.34 -18.34
C TYR A 124 -4.76 -8.60 -18.45
#